data_AF-A0A4R3XGV3-F1
#
_entry.id   AF-A0A4R3XGV3-F1
#
_cell.length_a   1.000
_cell.length_b   1.000
_cell.length_c   1.000
_cell.angle_alpha   90.00
_cell.angle_beta   90.00
_cell.angle_gamma   90.00
#
_symmetry.space_group_name_H-M   'P 1'
#
loop_
_entity.id
_entity.type
_entity.pdbx_description
1 polymer ?
#
loop_
_entity_poly.entity_id
_entity_poly.type
_entity_poly.pdbx_seq_one_letter_code
_entity_poly.pdbx_strand_id
1 'polypeptide(L)'
;MTEHIKEAGYPGQIDIGGSRSAVTYKLKARKEDDGAFHVAVSLTAPRDWLLKNGFRKEATLVRQDGNRIPVHFEETLNVADNISVTLRADDAVVGSMEELRNKFPELRAS
;
A
#
# COMPACT_ATOMS: atom_id res chain seq x y z
N MET A 1 -17.39 -16.91 -0.18
CA MET A 1 -17.76 -15.69 0.59
C MET A 1 -16.44 -15.02 0.97
N THR A 2 -16.01 -14.00 0.24
CA THR A 2 -14.79 -13.25 0.58
C THR A 2 -14.97 -12.51 1.89
N GLU A 3 -14.42 -13.07 2.98
CA GLU A 3 -14.33 -12.38 4.25
C GLU A 3 -13.32 -11.23 4.13
N HIS A 4 -13.83 -10.00 4.26
CA HIS A 4 -13.00 -8.82 4.43
C HIS A 4 -12.38 -8.88 5.83
N ILE A 5 -11.12 -9.30 5.92
CA ILE A 5 -10.50 -9.56 7.22
C ILE A 5 -10.14 -8.25 7.92
N LYS A 6 -9.45 -7.32 7.24
CA LYS A 6 -8.98 -6.07 7.84
C LYS A 6 -8.60 -5.03 6.78
N GLU A 7 -9.04 -3.78 6.99
CA GLU A 7 -8.46 -2.58 6.38
C GLU A 7 -7.92 -1.70 7.50
N ALA A 8 -6.64 -1.33 7.44
CA ALA A 8 -6.03 -0.43 8.40
C ALA A 8 -5.12 0.58 7.71
N GLY A 9 -5.21 1.84 8.15
CA GLY A 9 -4.39 2.95 7.69
C GLY A 9 -3.19 3.14 8.60
N TYR A 10 -1.99 3.11 8.03
CA TYR A 10 -0.72 3.27 8.72
C TYR A 10 0.05 4.47 8.16
N PRO A 11 0.75 5.23 9.01
CA PRO A 11 1.67 6.26 8.56
C PRO A 11 2.91 5.60 7.93
N GLY A 12 3.39 6.16 6.83
CA GLY A 12 4.60 5.74 6.14
C GLY A 12 5.30 6.92 5.48
N GLN A 13 6.32 6.63 4.69
CA GLN A 13 7.03 7.62 3.90
C GLN A 13 7.12 7.14 2.46
N ILE A 14 6.87 8.01 1.49
CA ILE A 14 7.12 7.71 0.09
C ILE A 14 8.46 8.31 -0.31
N ASP A 15 9.31 7.50 -0.93
CA ASP A 15 10.62 7.87 -1.48
C ASP A 15 10.54 7.85 -3.02
N ILE A 16 10.90 8.98 -3.62
CA ILE A 16 10.93 9.18 -5.08
C ILE A 16 12.25 9.85 -5.43
N GLY A 17 13.18 9.09 -6.00
CA GLY A 17 14.47 9.60 -6.42
C GLY A 17 15.26 10.29 -5.29
N GLY A 18 15.07 9.87 -4.03
CA GLY A 18 15.72 10.46 -2.86
C GLY A 18 14.91 11.53 -2.12
N SER A 19 13.77 11.98 -2.66
CA SER A 19 12.83 12.83 -1.95
C SER A 19 11.87 12.00 -1.12
N ARG A 20 11.78 12.29 0.18
CA ARG A 20 10.88 11.58 1.10
C ARG A 20 9.75 12.47 1.59
N SER A 21 8.52 11.96 1.56
CA SER A 21 7.36 12.62 2.16
C SER A 21 6.59 11.68 3.07
N ALA A 22 6.11 12.20 4.19
CA ALA A 22 5.18 11.47 5.05
C ALA A 22 3.85 11.30 4.32
N VAL A 23 3.38 10.05 4.21
CA VAL A 23 2.12 9.68 3.57
C VAL A 23 1.41 8.64 4.42
N THR A 24 0.11 8.50 4.23
CA THR A 24 -0.66 7.42 4.86
C THR A 24 -0.92 6.33 3.83
N TYR A 25 -0.57 5.10 4.16
CA TYR A 25 -0.90 3.92 3.37
C TYR A 25 -1.97 3.09 4.06
N LYS A 26 -2.73 2.36 3.28
CA LYS A 26 -3.78 1.45 3.68
C LYS A 26 -3.35 0.05 3.30
N LEU A 27 -3.45 -0.87 4.25
CA LEU A 27 -3.31 -2.30 4.02
C LEU A 27 -4.69 -2.92 4.02
N LYS A 28 -5.02 -3.66 2.95
CA LYS A 28 -6.27 -4.37 2.80
C LYS A 28 -5.98 -5.86 2.64
N ALA A 29 -6.27 -6.62 3.68
CA ALA A 29 -6.17 -8.07 3.65
C ALA A 29 -7.55 -8.68 3.33
N ARG A 30 -7.61 -9.47 2.26
CA ARG A 30 -8.77 -10.27 1.86
C ARG A 30 -8.39 -11.74 1.90
N LYS A 31 -9.29 -12.58 2.40
CA LYS A 31 -9.14 -14.03 2.30
C LYS A 31 -9.99 -14.53 1.16
N GLU A 32 -9.38 -15.28 0.25
CA GLU A 32 -10.08 -16.00 -0.80
C GLU A 32 -10.60 -17.34 -0.30
N ASP A 33 -11.59 -17.86 -1.01
CA ASP A 33 -12.25 -19.14 -0.69
C ASP A 33 -11.28 -20.34 -0.78
N ASP A 34 -10.16 -20.21 -1.51
CA ASP A 34 -9.08 -21.21 -1.58
C ASP A 34 -8.18 -21.25 -0.31
N GLY A 35 -8.37 -20.31 0.62
CA GLY A 35 -7.56 -20.18 1.83
C GLY A 35 -6.34 -19.26 1.65
N ALA A 36 -6.08 -18.79 0.43
CA ALA A 36 -5.09 -17.75 0.16
C ALA A 36 -5.54 -16.39 0.73
N PHE A 37 -4.59 -15.60 1.20
CA PHE A 37 -4.82 -14.23 1.64
C PHE A 37 -4.18 -13.28 0.63
N HIS A 38 -4.98 -12.37 0.08
CA HIS A 38 -4.50 -11.28 -0.77
C HIS A 38 -4.34 -10.03 0.07
N VAL A 39 -3.10 -9.53 0.16
CA VAL A 39 -2.80 -8.26 0.80
C VAL A 39 -2.55 -7.22 -0.28
N ALA A 40 -3.50 -6.30 -0.42
CA ALA A 40 -3.33 -5.12 -1.25
C ALA A 40 -2.83 -3.95 -0.41
N VAL A 41 -1.74 -3.32 -0.84
CA VAL A 41 -1.24 -2.07 -0.26
C VAL A 41 -1.67 -0.92 -1.14
N SER A 42 -2.27 0.13 -0.58
CA SER A 42 -2.71 1.31 -1.31
C SER A 42 -2.40 2.56 -0.49
N LEU A 43 -1.67 3.53 -1.02
CA LEU A 43 -1.34 4.76 -0.30
C LEU A 43 -1.86 5.98 -1.02
N THR A 44 -2.13 7.04 -0.27
CA THR A 44 -2.59 8.31 -0.83
C THR A 44 -1.47 9.34 -0.68
N ALA A 45 -1.00 9.87 -1.82
CA ALA A 45 0.04 10.88 -1.88
C ALA A 45 -0.43 12.11 -2.66
N PRO A 46 -0.02 13.34 -2.29
CA PRO A 46 -0.38 14.54 -3.02
C PRO A 46 0.21 14.52 -4.43
N ARG A 47 -0.64 14.73 -5.45
CA ARG A 47 -0.23 14.73 -6.86
C ARG A 47 0.87 15.75 -7.13
N ASP A 48 0.72 16.93 -6.56
CA ASP A 48 1.66 18.03 -6.74
C ASP A 48 3.07 17.64 -6.28
N TRP A 49 3.17 16.95 -5.13
CA TRP A 49 4.45 16.46 -4.63
C TRP A 49 5.03 15.38 -5.56
N LEU A 50 4.23 14.43 -6.03
CA LEU A 50 4.70 13.41 -6.96
C LEU A 50 5.24 14.03 -8.24
N LEU A 51 4.47 14.92 -8.87
CA LEU A 51 4.88 15.63 -10.09
C LEU A 51 6.13 16.48 -9.85
N LYS A 52 6.21 17.18 -8.72
CA LYS A 52 7.37 17.99 -8.33
C LYS A 52 8.64 17.15 -8.17
N ASN A 53 8.52 15.90 -7.76
CA ASN A 53 9.64 14.96 -7.62
C ASN A 53 9.89 14.11 -8.88
N GLY A 54 9.20 14.40 -9.99
CA GLY A 54 9.37 13.66 -11.23
C GLY A 54 8.86 12.22 -11.17
N PHE A 55 7.86 11.94 -10.31
CA PHE A 55 7.19 10.65 -10.27
C PHE A 55 6.68 10.26 -11.66
N ARG A 56 7.15 9.12 -12.17
CA ARG A 56 6.74 8.61 -13.48
C ARG A 56 5.56 7.66 -13.32
N LYS A 57 5.83 6.49 -12.75
CA LYS A 57 4.83 5.43 -12.49
C LYS A 57 5.17 4.57 -11.29
N GLU A 58 6.40 4.63 -10.80
CA GLU A 58 6.94 3.80 -9.73
C GLU A 58 7.52 4.71 -8.63
N ALA A 59 7.27 4.34 -7.38
CA ALA A 59 7.80 4.96 -6.18
C ALA A 59 8.12 3.88 -5.15
N THR A 60 8.84 4.24 -4.10
CA THR A 60 9.14 3.31 -3.01
C THR A 60 8.41 3.77 -1.76
N LEU A 61 7.46 2.96 -1.27
CA LEU A 61 6.87 3.14 0.06
C LEU A 61 7.83 2.58 1.11
N VAL A 62 8.28 3.44 2.01
CA VAL A 62 9.01 3.11 3.22
C VAL A 62 8.01 3.05 4.39
N ARG A 63 7.81 1.85 4.94
CA ARG A 63 6.97 1.64 6.13
C ARG A 63 7.72 2.06 7.40
N GLN A 64 7.00 2.27 8.51
CA GLN A 64 7.63 2.55 9.81
C GLN A 64 8.54 1.42 10.29
N ASP A 65 8.26 0.20 9.87
CA ASP A 65 9.07 -1.01 10.11
C ASP A 65 10.42 -0.99 9.35
N GLY A 66 10.67 0.03 8.51
CA GLY A 66 11.87 0.14 7.68
C GLY A 66 11.81 -0.64 6.37
N ASN A 67 10.77 -1.45 6.19
CA ASN A 67 10.55 -2.21 4.96
C ASN A 67 10.19 -1.28 3.80
N ARG A 68 10.72 -1.60 2.61
CA ARG A 68 10.57 -0.81 1.39
C ARG A 68 9.77 -1.62 0.38
N ILE A 69 8.60 -1.11 0.04
CA ILE A 69 7.68 -1.73 -0.90
C ILE A 69 7.66 -0.87 -2.17
N PRO A 70 8.03 -1.42 -3.34
CA PRO A 70 7.79 -0.72 -4.59
C PRO A 70 6.28 -0.57 -4.78
N VAL A 71 5.84 0.67 -4.98
CA VAL A 71 4.47 1.01 -5.30
C VAL A 71 4.42 1.60 -6.69
N HIS A 72 3.44 1.21 -7.47
CA HIS A 72 3.20 1.71 -8.80
C HIS A 72 1.77 2.24 -8.94
N PHE A 73 1.60 3.04 -9.97
CA PHE A 73 0.28 3.53 -10.34
C PHE A 73 -0.31 2.59 -11.39
N GLU A 74 -1.19 1.68 -10.94
CA GLU A 74 -1.78 0.63 -11.80
C GLU A 74 -3.16 0.97 -12.39
N GLU A 75 -3.78 2.06 -11.93
CA GLU A 75 -5.03 2.64 -12.43
C GLU A 75 -6.23 1.68 -12.58
N THR A 76 -7.16 1.76 -11.62
CA THR A 76 -8.58 1.92 -11.98
C THR A 76 -9.03 3.23 -11.35
N LEU A 77 -9.13 4.26 -12.19
CA LEU A 77 -9.59 5.61 -11.88
C LEU A 77 -10.93 5.54 -11.13
N ASN A 78 -10.92 5.73 -9.82
CA ASN A 78 -12.08 6.27 -9.11
C ASN A 78 -11.72 7.68 -8.63
N VAL A 79 -11.63 8.58 -9.61
CA VAL A 79 -11.37 10.01 -9.42
C VAL A 79 -12.69 10.65 -9.05
N ALA A 80 -13.15 10.42 -7.83
CA ALA A 80 -14.39 11.01 -7.39
C ALA A 80 -14.21 12.43 -6.84
N ASP A 81 -13.00 12.83 -6.41
CA ASP A 81 -12.59 14.22 -6.18
C ASP A 81 -11.23 14.26 -5.43
N ASN A 82 -10.51 15.38 -5.52
CA ASN A 82 -9.35 15.81 -4.72
C ASN A 82 -7.91 15.51 -5.18
N ILE A 83 -7.12 16.59 -5.10
CA ILE A 83 -5.66 16.88 -5.01
C ILE A 83 -4.65 15.72 -4.80
N SER A 84 -5.06 14.52 -4.40
CA SER A 84 -4.20 13.38 -4.08
C SER A 84 -4.37 12.22 -5.06
N VAL A 85 -3.30 11.51 -5.39
CA VAL A 85 -3.37 10.25 -6.13
C VAL A 85 -3.20 9.07 -5.20
N THR A 86 -3.75 7.93 -5.61
CA THR A 86 -3.59 6.67 -4.89
C THR A 86 -2.61 5.77 -5.63
N LEU A 87 -1.53 5.36 -4.96
CA LEU A 87 -0.51 4.43 -5.45
C LEU A 87 -0.77 3.05 -4.85
N ARG A 88 -0.50 1.98 -5.58
CA ARG A 88 -0.71 0.61 -5.09
C ARG A 88 0.59 -0.18 -5.17
N ALA A 89 0.81 -1.09 -4.23
CA ALA A 89 1.86 -2.09 -4.39
C ALA A 89 1.31 -3.31 -5.12
N ASP A 90 2.22 -4.11 -5.67
CA ASP A 90 1.94 -5.48 -6.10
C ASP A 90 1.22 -6.25 -4.99
N ASP A 91 0.14 -6.95 -5.34
CA ASP A 91 -0.61 -7.69 -4.35
C ASP A 91 0.20 -8.88 -3.84
N ALA A 92 0.36 -8.95 -2.53
CA ALA A 92 1.03 -10.08 -1.92
C ALA A 92 -0.01 -11.18 -1.67
N VAL A 93 0.04 -12.23 -2.49
CA VAL A 93 -0.66 -13.49 -2.23
C VAL A 93 0.14 -14.27 -1.20
N VAL A 94 -0.44 -14.50 -0.02
CA VAL A 94 0.17 -15.29 1.05
C VAL A 94 -0.71 -16.49 1.35
N GLY A 95 -0.11 -17.67 1.41
CA GLY A 95 -0.83 -18.93 1.61
C GLY A 95 -1.26 -19.18 3.04
N SER A 96 -0.87 -18.32 4.00
CA SER A 96 -1.13 -18.53 5.42
C SER A 96 -1.10 -17.22 6.23
N MET A 97 -1.88 -17.21 7.31
CA MET A 97 -1.92 -16.08 8.25
C MET A 97 -0.55 -15.84 8.92
N GLU A 98 0.26 -16.87 9.14
CA GLU A 98 1.61 -16.71 9.70
C GLU A 98 2.54 -15.95 8.75
N GLU A 99 2.49 -16.25 7.45
CA GLU A 99 3.26 -15.56 6.41
C GLU A 99 2.81 -14.11 6.24
N LEU A 100 1.48 -13.88 6.29
CA LEU A 100 0.89 -12.56 6.33
C LEU A 100 1.41 -11.76 7.54
N ARG A 101 1.42 -12.35 8.74
CA ARG A 101 1.93 -11.72 9.97
C ARG A 101 3.44 -11.49 9.93
N ASN A 102 4.18 -12.27 9.15
CA ASN A 102 5.62 -12.11 8.96
C ASN A 102 5.93 -10.97 7.97
N LYS A 103 5.25 -10.92 6.83
CA LYS A 103 5.41 -9.84 5.83
C LYS A 103 4.81 -8.51 6.27
N PHE A 104 3.69 -8.56 6.98
CA PHE A 104 2.92 -7.40 7.45
C PHE A 104 2.72 -7.50 8.97
N PRO A 105 3.79 -7.27 9.77
CA PRO A 105 3.71 -7.30 11.22
C PRO A 105 2.69 -6.29 11.77
N GLU A 106 2.42 -5.22 11.03
CA GLU A 106 1.43 -4.19 11.34
C GLU A 106 -0.01 -4.72 11.42
N LEU A 107 -0.35 -5.76 10.65
CA LEU A 107 -1.66 -6.41 10.71
C LEU A 107 -1.83 -7.27 11.98
N ARG A 108 -0.73 -7.58 12.70
CA ARG A 108 -0.74 -8.33 13.97
C ARG A 108 -1.29 -7.51 15.13
N ALA A 109 -1.13 -6.19 15.09
CA ALA A 109 -1.52 -5.30 16.18
C ALA A 109 -3.02 -4.98 16.09
N SER A 110 -3.87 -5.92 16.54
CA SER A 110 -5.17 -5.59 17.15
C SER A 110 -5.36 -6.42 18.39
#